data_AF-A0A371GTN4-F1
#
_entry.id   AF-A0A371GTN4-F1
#
_cell.length_a   1.000
_cell.length_b   1.000
_cell.length_c   1.000
_cell.angle_alpha   90.00
_cell.angle_beta   90.00
_cell.angle_gamma   90.00
#
_symmetry.space_group_name_H-M   'P 1'
#
loop_
_entity.id
_entity.type
_entity.pdbx_description
1 polymer ?
#
loop_
_entity_poly.entity_id
_entity_poly.type
_entity_poly.pdbx_seq_one_letter_code
_entity_poly.pdbx_strand_id
1 'polypeptide(L)'
;MHPQDEAKTAFIMDAGAYCYKVMPFGLKNARAIYQHLMDQVFEGMIRMDVEMYVDDMVVKSTSTADHYKSLGRVFQILRKHQLKLNPQKVLLWGPSRKTFRIHADRERDRS
;
A
#
# COMPACT_ATOMS: atom_id res chain seq x y z
N MET A 1 -7.55 -4.01 -12.48
CA MET A 1 -8.92 -4.52 -12.27
C MET A 1 -9.08 -5.74 -13.16
N HIS A 2 -10.00 -6.68 -12.92
CA HIS A 2 -10.29 -7.69 -13.96
C HIS A 2 -11.00 -6.96 -15.12
N PRO A 3 -10.62 -7.16 -16.40
CA PRO A 3 -11.18 -6.38 -17.51
C PRO A 3 -12.71 -6.41 -17.61
N GLN A 4 -13.33 -7.54 -17.20
CA GLN A 4 -14.79 -7.68 -17.19
C GLN A 4 -15.49 -6.88 -16.08
N ASP A 5 -14.76 -6.44 -15.05
CA ASP A 5 -15.28 -5.68 -13.92
C ASP A 5 -15.03 -4.16 -14.05
N GLU A 6 -14.19 -3.73 -14.99
CA GLU A 6 -13.90 -2.31 -15.22
C GLU A 6 -15.17 -1.53 -15.57
N ALA A 7 -15.97 -2.04 -16.50
CA ALA A 7 -17.23 -1.41 -16.92
C ALA A 7 -18.25 -1.25 -15.77
N LYS A 8 -18.19 -2.10 -14.74
CA LYS A 8 -19.06 -2.00 -13.55
C LYS A 8 -18.68 -0.85 -12.62
N THR A 9 -17.51 -0.27 -12.83
CA THR A 9 -17.02 0.93 -12.11
C THR A 9 -17.17 2.20 -12.94
N ALA A 10 -17.99 2.15 -14.00
CA ALA A 10 -18.19 3.29 -14.88
C ALA A 10 -18.92 4.45 -14.15
N PHE A 11 -18.50 5.68 -14.45
CA PHE A 11 -19.10 6.91 -14.00
C PHE A 11 -19.18 7.92 -15.15
N ILE A 12 -20.16 8.82 -15.09
CA ILE A 12 -20.39 9.83 -16.12
C ILE A 12 -19.74 11.15 -15.71
N MET A 13 -18.99 11.76 -16.62
CA MET A 13 -18.53 13.15 -16.56
C MET A 13 -19.08 13.91 -17.77
N ASP A 14 -18.99 15.24 -17.76
CA ASP A 14 -19.49 16.12 -18.83
C ASP A 14 -18.96 15.73 -20.23
N ALA A 15 -17.76 15.15 -20.30
CA ALA A 15 -17.10 14.71 -21.54
C ALA A 15 -17.38 13.25 -21.95
N GLY A 16 -18.10 12.46 -21.15
CA GLY A 16 -18.43 11.07 -21.47
C GLY A 16 -18.41 10.09 -20.28
N ALA A 17 -18.46 8.79 -20.59
CA ALA A 17 -18.38 7.73 -19.60
C ALA A 17 -16.93 7.25 -19.41
N TYR A 18 -16.51 7.14 -18.16
CA TYR A 18 -15.16 6.73 -17.75
C TYR A 18 -15.25 5.54 -16.81
N CYS A 19 -14.24 4.67 -16.79
CA CYS A 19 -14.16 3.54 -15.87
C CYS A 19 -12.79 3.51 -15.16
N TYR A 20 -12.71 2.81 -14.04
CA TYR A 20 -11.44 2.66 -13.31
C TYR A 20 -10.66 1.43 -13.80
N LYS A 21 -9.38 1.62 -14.17
CA LYS A 21 -8.44 0.52 -14.49
C LYS A 21 -7.85 -0.15 -13.25
N VAL A 22 -7.79 0.59 -12.14
CA VAL A 22 -7.33 0.12 -10.83
C VAL A 22 -8.47 0.19 -9.83
N MET A 23 -8.44 -0.64 -8.80
CA MET A 23 -9.53 -0.71 -7.82
C MET A 23 -9.73 0.64 -7.10
N PRO A 24 -10.89 1.30 -7.23
CA PRO A 24 -11.14 2.57 -6.55
C PRO A 24 -11.50 2.34 -5.08
N PHE A 25 -11.18 3.32 -4.24
CA PHE A 25 -11.42 3.27 -2.79
C PHE A 25 -12.90 3.17 -2.41
N GLY A 26 -13.80 3.70 -3.25
CA GLY A 26 -15.24 3.74 -3.00
C GLY A 26 -15.94 2.38 -3.05
N LEU A 27 -15.24 1.31 -3.45
CA LEU A 27 -15.81 -0.03 -3.45
C LEU A 27 -15.86 -0.61 -2.04
N LYS A 28 -17.01 -1.17 -1.66
CA LYS A 28 -17.25 -1.82 -0.36
C LYS A 28 -16.17 -2.83 0.02
N ASN A 29 -15.65 -3.57 -0.96
CA ASN A 29 -14.67 -4.63 -0.75
C ASN A 29 -13.22 -4.21 -1.00
N ALA A 30 -12.95 -2.97 -1.45
CA ALA A 30 -11.60 -2.55 -1.82
C ALA A 30 -10.61 -2.67 -0.66
N ARG A 31 -11.06 -2.32 0.55
CA ARG A 31 -10.26 -2.43 1.78
C ARG A 31 -9.85 -3.87 2.08
N ALA A 32 -10.79 -4.82 2.01
CA ALA A 32 -10.53 -6.22 2.31
C ALA A 32 -9.60 -6.86 1.27
N ILE A 33 -9.79 -6.54 -0.01
CA ILE A 33 -8.93 -7.04 -1.09
C ILE A 33 -7.51 -6.48 -0.94
N TYR A 34 -7.37 -5.20 -0.60
CA TYR A 34 -6.07 -4.60 -0.34
C TYR A 34 -5.37 -5.25 0.86
N GLN A 35 -6.09 -5.46 1.96
CA GLN A 35 -5.54 -6.17 3.13
C GLN A 35 -5.05 -7.57 2.75
N HIS A 36 -5.85 -8.34 2.01
CA HIS A 36 -5.45 -9.69 1.59
C HIS A 36 -4.21 -9.67 0.69
N LEU A 37 -4.12 -8.74 -0.28
CA LEU A 37 -2.94 -8.56 -1.12
C LEU A 37 -1.70 -8.27 -0.26
N MET A 38 -1.83 -7.38 0.70
CA MET A 38 -0.76 -6.99 1.62
C MET A 38 -0.31 -8.16 2.49
N ASP A 39 -1.25 -8.94 3.01
CA ASP A 39 -0.96 -10.13 3.82
C ASP A 39 -0.16 -11.18 3.02
N GLN A 40 -0.49 -11.36 1.74
CA GLN A 40 0.23 -12.26 0.84
C GLN A 40 1.62 -11.74 0.44
N VAL A 41 1.74 -10.44 0.14
CA VAL A 41 2.99 -9.84 -0.35
C VAL A 41 4.06 -9.78 0.74
N PHE A 42 3.66 -9.57 1.99
CA PHE A 42 4.56 -9.47 3.14
C PHE A 42 4.49 -10.70 4.05
N GLU A 43 4.00 -11.83 3.52
CA GLU A 43 3.98 -13.11 4.21
C GLU A 43 5.38 -13.44 4.76
N GLY A 44 5.47 -13.74 6.05
CA GLY A 44 6.73 -13.99 6.75
C GLY A 44 7.47 -12.77 7.32
N MET A 45 7.06 -11.53 6.97
CA MET A 45 7.55 -10.29 7.62
C MET A 45 6.51 -9.66 8.56
N ILE A 46 5.23 -9.97 8.33
CA ILE A 46 4.10 -9.47 9.10
C ILE A 46 4.19 -9.97 10.56
N ARG A 47 3.94 -9.07 11.52
CA ARG A 47 3.96 -9.25 12.99
C ARG A 47 5.34 -9.31 13.65
N MET A 48 6.43 -9.50 12.90
CA MET A 48 7.80 -9.43 13.45
C MET A 48 8.40 -8.05 13.25
N ASP A 49 8.65 -7.68 11.99
CA ASP A 49 9.35 -6.45 11.62
C ASP A 49 8.39 -5.39 11.05
N VAL A 50 7.23 -5.82 10.60
CA VAL A 50 6.25 -4.98 9.90
C VAL A 50 4.85 -5.25 10.43
N GLU A 51 4.12 -4.18 10.72
CA GLU A 51 2.69 -4.21 10.98
C GLU A 51 1.98 -3.39 9.91
N MET A 52 0.95 -3.95 9.28
CA MET A 52 0.21 -3.28 8.21
C MET A 52 -1.25 -3.07 8.59
N TYR A 53 -1.72 -1.85 8.37
CA TYR A 53 -3.07 -1.40 8.63
C TYR A 53 -3.63 -0.72 7.40
N VAL A 54 -4.33 -1.46 6.53
CA VAL A 54 -4.99 -0.95 5.32
C VAL A 54 -4.10 0.03 4.53
N ASP A 55 -4.15 1.32 4.81
CA ASP A 55 -3.42 2.37 4.09
C ASP A 55 -2.01 2.65 4.63
N ASP A 56 -1.68 2.12 5.81
CA ASP A 56 -0.45 2.41 6.52
C ASP A 56 0.37 1.15 6.79
N MET A 57 1.64 1.22 6.44
CA MET A 57 2.64 0.22 6.82
C MET A 57 3.52 0.79 7.91
N VAL A 58 3.73 0.01 8.97
CA VAL A 58 4.49 0.38 10.16
C VAL A 58 5.65 -0.58 10.31
N VAL A 59 6.87 -0.13 10.03
CA VAL A 59 8.08 -0.93 10.24
C VAL A 59 8.57 -0.70 11.66
N LYS A 60 8.72 -1.77 12.45
CA LYS A 60 9.19 -1.74 13.84
C LYS A 60 10.48 -2.53 13.96
N SER A 61 11.42 -2.06 14.78
CA SER A 61 12.62 -2.83 15.12
C SER A 61 13.14 -2.46 16.51
N THR A 62 13.96 -3.35 17.09
CA THR A 62 14.60 -3.15 18.39
C THR A 62 15.89 -2.32 18.30
N SER A 63 16.67 -2.49 17.23
CA SER A 63 17.92 -1.74 16.99
C SER A 63 17.87 -0.89 15.72
N THR A 64 18.78 0.08 15.59
CA THR A 64 18.93 0.93 14.37
C THR A 64 19.46 0.13 13.19
N ALA A 65 20.43 -0.74 13.44
CA ALA A 65 21.03 -1.57 12.40
C ALA A 65 20.00 -2.53 11.81
N ASP A 66 19.19 -3.16 12.66
CA ASP A 66 18.12 -4.05 12.21
C ASP A 66 17.01 -3.26 11.52
N HIS A 67 16.76 -2.01 11.94
CA HIS A 67 15.81 -1.14 11.28
C HIS A 67 16.13 -0.93 9.80
N TYR A 68 17.38 -0.58 9.48
CA TYR A 68 17.81 -0.39 8.10
C TYR A 68 17.72 -1.67 7.27
N LYS A 69 18.01 -2.83 7.89
CA LYS A 69 17.86 -4.14 7.24
C LYS A 69 16.39 -4.44 6.94
N SER A 70 15.48 -4.17 7.86
CA SER A 70 14.05 -4.38 7.68
C SER A 70 13.49 -3.44 6.61
N LEU A 71 13.85 -2.15 6.63
CA LEU A 71 13.52 -1.21 5.56
C LEU A 71 14.03 -1.68 4.20
N GLY A 72 15.28 -2.15 4.12
CA GLY A 72 15.86 -2.67 2.89
C GLY A 72 15.04 -3.82 2.28
N ARG A 73 14.62 -4.78 3.13
CA ARG A 73 13.74 -5.89 2.73
C ARG A 73 12.36 -5.40 2.29
N VAL A 74 11.76 -4.46 3.04
CA VAL A 74 10.47 -3.83 2.69
C VAL A 74 10.54 -3.17 1.32
N PHE A 75 11.56 -2.34 1.06
CA PHE A 75 11.71 -1.67 -0.23
C PHE A 75 11.97 -2.66 -1.40
N GLN A 76 12.65 -3.79 -1.15
CA GLN A 76 12.79 -4.84 -2.16
C GLN A 76 11.45 -5.46 -2.53
N ILE A 77 10.62 -5.80 -1.54
CA ILE A 77 9.29 -6.37 -1.76
C ILE A 77 8.40 -5.38 -2.51
N LEU A 78 8.38 -4.11 -2.08
CA LEU A 78 7.61 -3.06 -2.75
C LEU A 78 8.00 -2.91 -4.22
N ARG A 79 9.31 -2.89 -4.53
CA ARG A 79 9.80 -2.84 -5.92
C ARG A 79 9.40 -4.08 -6.71
N LYS A 80 9.53 -5.28 -6.12
CA LYS A 80 9.16 -6.56 -6.76
C LYS A 80 7.69 -6.59 -7.16
N HIS A 81 6.81 -6.07 -6.31
CA HIS A 81 5.36 -6.05 -6.54
C HIS A 81 4.85 -4.73 -7.15
N GLN A 82 5.76 -3.84 -7.58
CA GLN A 82 5.44 -2.53 -8.18
C GLN A 82 4.53 -1.65 -7.30
N LEU A 83 4.59 -1.84 -5.99
CA LEU A 83 3.86 -1.05 -5.02
C LEU A 83 4.59 0.27 -4.80
N LYS A 84 3.87 1.38 -4.92
CA LYS A 84 4.41 2.73 -4.76
C LYS A 84 4.02 3.31 -3.42
N LEU A 85 4.95 4.06 -2.84
CA LEU A 85 4.76 4.79 -1.61
C LEU A 85 4.68 6.27 -1.92
N ASN A 86 3.88 7.01 -1.16
CA ASN A 86 3.86 8.45 -1.26
C ASN A 86 4.99 9.02 -0.38
N PRO A 87 6.05 9.64 -0.96
CA PRO A 87 7.18 10.15 -0.19
C PRO A 87 6.78 11.24 0.82
N GLN A 88 5.73 12.02 0.53
CA GLN A 88 5.26 13.10 1.39
C GLN A 88 4.56 12.59 2.66
N LYS A 89 4.14 11.32 2.67
CA LYS A 89 3.44 10.68 3.78
C LYS A 89 4.32 9.69 4.54
N VAL A 90 5.62 9.67 4.27
CA VAL A 90 6.57 8.86 5.05
C VAL A 90 6.98 9.64 6.29
N LEU A 91 6.72 9.06 7.47
CA LEU A 91 6.99 9.71 8.76
C LEU A 91 7.87 8.82 9.63
N LEU A 92 8.90 9.43 10.22
CA LEU A 92 9.74 8.83 11.25
C LEU A 92 9.17 9.21 12.62
N TRP A 93 8.63 8.25 13.37
CA TRP A 93 8.03 8.54 14.67
C TRP A 93 9.05 8.42 15.82
N GLY A 94 9.71 9.52 16.16
CA GLY A 94 10.38 9.74 17.45
C GLY A 94 11.72 8.99 17.69
N PRO A 95 12.56 9.48 18.64
CA PRO A 95 13.90 8.94 18.90
C PRO A 95 13.92 7.58 19.62
N SER A 96 12.84 7.22 20.33
CA SER A 96 12.82 6.07 21.25
C SER A 96 12.15 4.81 20.71
N ARG A 97 11.37 4.91 19.63
CA ARG A 97 10.73 3.77 18.94
C ARG A 97 10.88 3.97 17.44
N LYS A 98 11.88 3.33 16.83
CA LYS A 98 12.21 3.43 15.40
C LYS A 98 11.06 2.83 14.58
N THR A 99 10.08 3.67 14.29
CA THR A 99 8.82 3.31 13.67
C THR A 99 8.66 4.15 12.42
N PHE A 100 8.63 3.50 11.25
CA PHE A 100 8.36 4.18 9.99
C PHE A 100 6.92 3.92 9.60
N ARG A 101 6.14 5.00 9.47
CA ARG A 101 4.83 4.93 8.85
C ARG A 101 4.98 5.26 7.38
N ILE A 102 4.46 4.38 6.55
CA ILE A 102 4.51 4.49 5.11
C ILE A 102 3.06 4.43 4.63
N HIS A 103 2.63 5.49 3.93
CA HIS A 103 1.34 5.48 3.26
C HIS A 103 1.52 5.02 1.81
N ALA A 104 0.78 4.00 1.41
CA ALA A 104 0.79 3.54 0.03
C ALA A 104 0.15 4.60 -0.88
N ASP A 105 0.80 4.93 -1.99
CA ASP A 105 0.23 5.79 -3.02
C ASP A 105 -0.66 4.93 -3.93
N ARG A 106 -1.95 5.25 -3.99
CA ARG A 106 -2.95 4.48 -4.76
C ARG A 106 -3.68 5.31 -5.81
N GLU A 107 -3.32 6.59 -5.98
CA GLU A 107 -3.93 7.46 -6.97
C GLU A 107 -2.94 7.80 -8.07
N ARG A 108 -2.73 6.88 -9.01
CA ARG A 108 -2.09 7.25 -10.28
C ARG A 108 -2.43 6.33 -11.44
N ASP A 109 -3.73 6.09 -11.66
CA ASP A 109 -4.20 5.67 -12.98
C ASP A 109 -5.70 5.98 -13.18
N ARG A 110 -6.02 7.28 -13.26
CA ARG A 110 -7.25 7.73 -13.92
C ARG A 110 -6.87 7.88 -15.40
N SER A 111 -7.20 6.88 -16.20
CA SER A 111 -7.05 6.91 -17.66
C SER A 111 -8.43 6.80 -18.28
#